data_AF-A0AA36CAY7-F1
#
_entry.id   AF-A0AA36CAY7-F1
#
_cell.length_a   1.000
_cell.length_b   1.000
_cell.length_c   1.000
_cell.angle_alpha   90.00
_cell.angle_beta   90.00
_cell.angle_gamma   90.00
#
_symmetry.space_group_name_H-M   'P 1'
#
loop_
_entity.id
_entity.type
_entity.pdbx_description
1 polymer ?
#
loop_
_entity_poly.entity_id
_entity_poly.type
_entity_poly.pdbx_seq_one_letter_code
_entity_poly.pdbx_strand_id
1 'polypeptide(L)'
;MAAEKNFCGLSPHDYLEVKFFMISVVGSIIGLFGLFGNISTALILTRPSMRNPNNLYLTALAVFDSCLLITAFFIYAMEYIIEYTQQFQLYVAWLTYLRFAFALSHISQTGSVYVTVTVTIERYLAVRRNPDCGEGTDWQSYMLQPSLMAQNEIYQRVYALWITNIVMVFFPFLILLLLNSIIAYTIKRSLQKFDYSDPKIQ
;
A
#
# COMPACT_ATOMS: atom_id res chain seq x y z
N MET A 1 55.60 -4.36 4.66
CA MET A 1 54.27 -4.05 4.08
C MET A 1 53.27 -4.97 4.73
N ALA A 2 52.50 -4.47 5.70
CA ALA A 2 51.41 -5.23 6.29
C ALA A 2 50.27 -5.29 5.26
N ALA A 3 49.78 -6.49 4.96
CA ALA A 3 48.60 -6.68 4.14
C ALA A 3 47.40 -6.02 4.85
N GLU A 4 46.81 -5.03 4.20
CA GLU A 4 45.53 -4.45 4.58
C GLU A 4 44.50 -5.58 4.54
N LYS A 5 44.05 -6.05 5.71
CA LYS A 5 42.93 -6.98 5.78
C LYS A 5 41.72 -6.24 5.20
N ASN A 6 41.28 -6.62 4.01
CA ASN A 6 39.99 -6.21 3.48
C ASN A 6 38.93 -6.61 4.51
N PHE A 7 38.46 -5.63 5.28
CA PHE A 7 37.42 -5.84 6.27
C PHE A 7 36.13 -6.10 5.50
N CYS A 8 35.71 -7.36 5.44
CA CYS A 8 34.44 -7.75 4.87
C CYS A 8 33.35 -7.38 5.89
N GLY A 9 32.75 -6.21 5.72
CA GLY A 9 31.67 -5.70 6.56
C GLY A 9 30.71 -4.87 5.72
N LEU A 10 29.43 -4.84 6.11
CA LEU A 10 28.46 -3.92 5.51
C LEU A 10 28.86 -2.50 5.90
N SER A 11 29.09 -1.63 4.90
CA SER A 11 29.28 -0.20 5.15
C SER A 11 27.97 0.39 5.66
N PRO A 12 27.96 1.08 6.82
CA PRO A 12 26.74 1.67 7.32
C PRO A 12 26.23 2.79 6.41
N HIS A 13 24.93 3.05 6.45
CA HIS A 13 24.32 4.19 5.77
C HIS A 13 24.90 5.52 6.25
N ASP A 14 25.11 6.44 5.29
CA ASP A 14 25.47 7.81 5.62
C ASP A 14 24.44 8.46 6.54
N TYR A 15 24.93 9.17 7.57
CA TYR A 15 24.13 9.84 8.58
C TYR A 15 23.19 8.89 9.37
N LEU A 16 23.66 7.67 9.66
CA LEU A 16 22.89 6.64 10.36
C LEU A 16 22.23 7.13 11.66
N GLU A 17 22.97 7.82 12.53
CA GLU A 17 22.41 8.32 13.80
C GLU A 17 21.24 9.28 13.59
N VAL A 18 21.38 10.20 12.64
CA VAL A 18 20.33 11.18 12.31
C VAL A 18 19.11 10.47 11.73
N LYS A 19 19.32 9.52 10.82
CA LYS A 19 18.24 8.72 10.21
C LYS A 19 17.54 7.85 11.25
N PHE A 20 18.27 7.23 12.16
CA PHE A 20 17.69 6.46 13.26
C PHE A 20 16.76 7.32 14.13
N PHE A 21 17.21 8.49 14.59
CA PHE A 21 16.37 9.35 15.41
C PHE A 21 15.16 9.91 14.64
N MET A 22 15.36 10.39 13.41
CA MET A 22 14.27 11.00 12.64
C MET A 22 13.27 9.96 12.12
N ILE A 23 13.75 8.89 11.49
CA ILE A 23 12.92 7.92 10.79
C ILE A 23 12.37 6.88 11.77
N SER A 24 13.22 6.34 12.66
CA SER A 24 12.78 5.30 13.58
C SER A 24 12.13 5.85 14.84
N VAL A 25 12.70 6.85 15.51
CA VAL A 25 12.12 7.34 16.78
C VAL A 25 10.96 8.29 16.51
N VAL A 26 11.24 9.44 15.87
CA VAL A 26 10.21 10.46 15.59
C VAL A 26 9.14 9.92 14.65
N GLY A 27 9.54 9.23 13.58
CA GLY A 27 8.61 8.59 12.63
C GLY A 27 7.67 7.59 13.30
N SER A 28 8.15 6.77 14.24
CA SER A 28 7.28 5.83 14.97
C SER A 28 6.28 6.53 15.89
N ILE A 29 6.68 7.63 16.55
CA ILE A 29 5.77 8.42 17.38
C ILE A 29 4.64 8.98 16.52
N ILE A 30 4.97 9.62 15.40
CA ILE A 30 3.97 10.14 14.44
C ILE A 30 3.09 9.00 13.93
N GLY A 31 3.70 7.87 13.57
CA GLY A 31 2.99 6.68 13.10
C GLY A 31 2.00 6.12 14.12
N LEU A 32 2.35 6.11 15.42
CA LEU A 32 1.44 5.69 16.49
C LEU A 32 0.24 6.62 16.64
N PHE A 33 0.45 7.94 16.59
CA PHE A 33 -0.65 8.91 16.61
C PHE A 33 -1.56 8.76 15.38
N GLY A 34 -0.97 8.59 14.19
CA GLY A 34 -1.73 8.35 12.97
C GLY A 34 -2.54 7.05 13.03
N LEU A 35 -1.94 5.98 13.55
CA LEU A 35 -2.60 4.68 13.69
C LEU A 35 -3.79 4.77 14.66
N PHE A 36 -3.61 5.46 15.79
CA PHE A 36 -4.70 5.72 16.73
C PHE A 36 -5.87 6.48 16.09
N GLY A 37 -5.58 7.54 15.32
CA GLY A 37 -6.60 8.33 14.62
C GLY A 37 -7.36 7.50 13.58
N ASN A 38 -6.65 6.70 12.79
CA ASN A 38 -7.25 5.87 11.75
C ASN A 38 -8.08 4.71 12.33
N ILE A 39 -7.58 4.03 13.36
CA ILE A 39 -8.33 2.97 14.05
C ILE A 39 -9.61 3.55 14.66
N SER A 40 -9.52 4.70 15.35
CA SER A 40 -10.69 5.37 15.93
C SER A 40 -11.72 5.74 14.87
N THR A 41 -11.27 6.26 13.73
CA THR A 41 -12.13 6.59 12.58
C THR A 41 -12.85 5.36 12.05
N ALA A 42 -12.11 4.27 11.80
CA ALA A 42 -12.70 3.02 11.33
C ALA A 42 -13.72 2.46 12.33
N LEU A 43 -13.43 2.48 13.64
CA LEU A 43 -14.34 1.99 14.68
C LEU A 43 -15.61 2.82 14.80
N ILE A 44 -15.52 4.14 14.64
CA ILE A 44 -16.69 5.04 14.72
C ILE A 44 -17.59 4.86 13.48
N LEU A 45 -16.99 4.84 12.28
CA LEU A 45 -17.73 4.82 11.02
C LEU A 45 -18.31 3.45 10.66
N THR A 46 -17.76 2.36 11.21
CA THR A 46 -18.29 1.00 11.03
C THR A 46 -19.52 0.68 11.88
N ARG A 47 -19.89 1.56 12.83
CA ARG A 47 -21.10 1.39 13.66
C ARG A 47 -22.36 1.36 12.80
N PRO A 48 -23.33 0.46 13.05
CA PRO A 48 -24.53 0.31 12.23
C PRO A 48 -25.28 1.62 11.95
N SER A 49 -25.33 2.53 12.93
CA SER A 49 -25.98 3.84 12.81
C SER A 49 -25.31 4.80 11.82
N MET A 50 -24.04 4.57 11.48
CA MET A 50 -23.22 5.44 10.64
C MET A 50 -22.91 4.83 9.27
N ARG A 51 -23.44 3.63 8.97
CA ARG A 51 -23.16 2.93 7.70
C ARG A 51 -23.90 3.60 6.56
N ASN A 52 -23.17 4.35 5.75
CA ASN A 52 -23.63 4.88 4.47
C ASN A 52 -22.46 4.89 3.48
N PRO A 53 -22.70 5.06 2.16
CA PRO A 53 -21.64 5.02 1.14
C PRO A 53 -20.48 5.99 1.40
N ASN A 54 -20.79 7.20 1.87
CA ASN A 54 -19.77 8.20 2.19
C ASN A 54 -18.84 7.75 3.31
N ASN A 55 -19.41 7.18 4.37
CA ASN A 55 -18.68 6.70 5.54
C ASN A 55 -17.94 5.39 5.25
N LEU A 56 -18.37 4.62 4.25
CA LEU A 56 -17.67 3.43 3.78
C LEU A 56 -16.33 3.78 3.13
N TYR A 57 -16.30 4.80 2.26
CA TYR A 57 -15.03 5.24 1.66
C TYR A 57 -14.03 5.75 2.70
N LEU A 58 -14.52 6.52 3.68
CA LEU A 58 -13.70 7.01 4.78
C LEU A 58 -13.17 5.88 5.67
N THR A 59 -13.98 4.84 5.89
CA THR A 59 -13.55 3.62 6.60
C THR A 59 -12.46 2.89 5.81
N ALA A 60 -12.65 2.70 4.50
CA ALA A 60 -11.67 2.04 3.64
C ALA A 60 -10.34 2.81 3.62
N LEU A 61 -10.39 4.14 3.55
CA LEU A 61 -9.21 5.01 3.60
C LEU A 61 -8.45 4.83 4.92
N ALA A 62 -9.17 4.87 6.05
CA ALA A 62 -8.57 4.67 7.37
C ALA A 62 -7.91 3.28 7.53
N VAL A 63 -8.47 2.24 6.91
CA VAL A 63 -7.87 0.90 6.89
C VAL A 63 -6.58 0.88 6.06
N PHE A 64 -6.57 1.48 4.88
CA PHE A 64 -5.37 1.57 4.05
C PHE A 64 -4.27 2.38 4.72
N ASP A 65 -4.60 3.53 5.30
CA ASP A 65 -3.62 4.37 5.99
C ASP A 65 -3.07 3.67 7.26
N SER A 66 -3.90 2.92 7.98
CA SER A 66 -3.43 2.08 9.10
C SER A 66 -2.42 1.03 8.63
N CYS A 67 -2.72 0.35 7.52
CA CYS A 67 -1.83 -0.66 6.95
C CYS A 67 -0.51 -0.04 6.45
N LEU A 68 -0.56 1.16 5.88
CA LEU A 68 0.61 1.93 5.48
C LEU A 68 1.50 2.29 6.66
N LEU A 69 0.93 2.80 7.75
CA LEU A 69 1.72 3.18 8.93
C LEU A 69 2.40 1.97 9.58
N ILE A 70 1.69 0.83 9.65
CA ILE A 70 2.24 -0.43 10.16
C ILE A 70 3.40 -0.90 9.26
N THR A 71 3.18 -0.98 7.95
CA THR A 71 4.21 -1.45 7.01
C THR A 71 5.39 -0.49 6.93
N ALA A 72 5.17 0.84 7.01
CA ALA A 72 6.22 1.84 7.03
C ALA A 72 7.17 1.68 8.23
N PHE A 73 6.62 1.34 9.41
CA PHE A 73 7.44 1.00 10.57
C PHE A 73 8.33 -0.22 10.30
N PHE A 74 7.72 -1.34 9.87
CA PHE A 74 8.45 -2.60 9.66
C PHE A 74 9.45 -2.55 8.52
N ILE A 75 9.27 -1.66 7.55
CA ILE A 75 10.22 -1.45 6.45
C ILE A 75 11.29 -0.45 6.88
N TYR A 76 10.91 0.82 7.08
CA TYR A 76 11.85 1.93 7.18
C TYR A 76 12.40 2.11 8.59
N ALA A 77 11.55 2.11 9.62
CA ALA A 77 12.03 2.29 10.99
C ALA A 77 12.92 1.11 11.42
N MET A 78 12.50 -0.11 11.04
CA MET A 78 13.22 -1.34 11.39
C MET A 78 14.60 -1.44 10.76
N GLU A 79 14.77 -1.00 9.51
CA GLU A 79 16.05 -0.96 8.80
C GLU A 79 17.12 -0.22 9.63
N TYR A 80 16.82 1.01 10.05
CA TYR A 80 17.77 1.80 10.84
C TYR A 80 17.90 1.33 12.29
N ILE A 81 16.87 0.69 12.88
CA ILE A 81 17.00 0.06 14.20
C ILE A 81 18.01 -1.10 14.14
N ILE A 82 17.91 -1.95 13.12
CA ILE A 82 18.81 -3.09 12.95
C ILE A 82 20.24 -2.61 12.73
N GLU A 83 20.40 -1.62 11.86
CA GLU A 83 21.71 -1.08 11.53
C GLU A 83 22.34 -0.30 12.72
N TYR A 84 21.53 0.41 13.52
CA TYR A 84 22.03 1.07 14.73
C TYR A 84 22.39 0.06 15.84
N THR A 85 21.56 -0.97 16.04
CA THR A 85 21.77 -1.97 17.10
C THR A 85 22.76 -3.07 16.74
N GLN A 86 23.10 -3.22 15.45
CA GLN A 86 24.02 -4.24 14.91
C GLN A 86 23.60 -5.68 15.27
N GLN A 87 22.30 -5.94 15.40
CA GLN A 87 21.75 -7.24 15.80
C GLN A 87 21.48 -8.15 14.60
N PHE A 88 22.32 -9.17 14.42
CA PHE A 88 22.24 -10.09 13.27
C PHE A 88 20.94 -10.90 13.21
N GLN A 89 20.44 -11.39 14.35
CA GLN A 89 19.18 -12.17 14.37
C GLN A 89 18.00 -11.33 13.90
N LEU A 90 17.98 -10.05 14.28
CA LEU A 90 16.94 -9.12 13.88
C LEU A 90 16.99 -8.81 12.38
N TYR A 91 18.20 -8.69 11.83
CA TYR A 91 18.43 -8.55 10.38
C TYR A 91 17.88 -9.75 9.59
N VAL A 92 18.17 -10.97 10.02
CA VAL A 92 17.67 -12.19 9.35
C VAL A 92 16.14 -12.27 9.41
N ALA A 93 15.55 -11.96 10.57
CA ALA A 93 14.10 -11.90 10.71
C ALA A 93 13.47 -10.86 9.77
N TRP A 94 14.05 -9.66 9.70
CA TRP A 94 13.60 -8.58 8.82
C TRP A 94 13.61 -8.99 7.35
N LEU A 95 14.71 -9.55 6.85
CA LEU A 95 14.80 -10.04 5.47
C LEU A 95 13.72 -11.07 5.11
N THR A 96 13.29 -11.88 6.07
CA THR A 96 12.30 -12.94 5.83
C THR A 96 10.92 -12.38 5.46
N TYR A 97 10.48 -11.30 6.11
CA TYR A 97 9.18 -10.70 5.84
C TYR A 97 9.24 -9.45 4.94
N LEU A 98 10.42 -8.87 4.72
CA LEU A 98 10.59 -7.59 4.01
C LEU A 98 9.89 -7.55 2.65
N ARG A 99 10.02 -8.64 1.87
CA ARG A 99 9.37 -8.75 0.55
C ARG A 99 7.85 -8.60 0.63
N PHE A 100 7.23 -9.23 1.64
CA PHE A 100 5.79 -9.16 1.85
C PHE A 100 5.38 -7.79 2.39
N ALA A 101 6.18 -7.20 3.29
CA ALA A 101 5.94 -5.87 3.81
C ALA A 101 5.92 -4.81 2.70
N PHE A 102 6.90 -4.83 1.79
CA PHE A 102 6.91 -3.92 0.62
C PHE A 102 5.69 -4.10 -0.28
N ALA A 103 5.35 -5.36 -0.60
CA ALA A 103 4.18 -5.63 -1.42
C ALA A 103 2.91 -5.07 -0.77
N LEU A 104 2.72 -5.32 0.53
CA LEU A 104 1.58 -4.81 1.29
C LEU A 104 1.57 -3.27 1.34
N SER A 105 2.73 -2.63 1.56
CA SER A 105 2.84 -1.17 1.57
C SER A 105 2.42 -0.56 0.23
N HIS A 106 2.87 -1.10 -0.89
CA HIS A 106 2.47 -0.62 -2.22
C HIS A 106 1.00 -0.86 -2.52
N ILE A 107 0.45 -2.01 -2.10
CA ILE A 107 -1.00 -2.30 -2.20
C ILE A 107 -1.79 -1.26 -1.41
N SER A 108 -1.38 -0.95 -0.18
CA SER A 108 -2.09 0.02 0.64
C SER A 108 -1.96 1.45 0.10
N GLN A 109 -0.81 1.82 -0.46
CA GLN A 109 -0.58 3.14 -1.08
C GLN A 109 -1.48 3.32 -2.31
N THR A 110 -1.44 2.35 -3.22
CA THR A 110 -2.28 2.38 -4.42
C THR A 110 -3.76 2.31 -4.06
N GLY A 111 -4.12 1.53 -3.03
CA GLY A 111 -5.48 1.47 -2.53
C GLY A 111 -6.01 2.78 -2.00
N SER A 112 -5.23 3.49 -1.19
CA SER A 112 -5.57 4.82 -0.66
C SER A 112 -5.80 5.83 -1.80
N VAL A 113 -4.95 5.82 -2.84
CA VAL A 113 -5.11 6.68 -4.03
C VAL A 113 -6.42 6.38 -4.76
N TYR A 114 -6.72 5.10 -5.04
CA TYR A 114 -7.94 4.73 -5.76
C TYR A 114 -9.21 5.04 -4.96
N VAL A 115 -9.19 4.86 -3.64
CA VAL A 115 -10.31 5.26 -2.77
C VAL A 115 -10.52 6.77 -2.86
N THR A 116 -9.45 7.57 -2.78
CA THR A 116 -9.51 9.04 -2.88
C THR A 116 -10.07 9.50 -4.23
N VAL A 117 -9.63 8.89 -5.33
CA VAL A 117 -10.17 9.15 -6.67
C VAL A 117 -11.65 8.81 -6.73
N THR A 118 -12.04 7.66 -6.18
CA THR A 118 -13.45 7.23 -6.16
C THR A 118 -14.32 8.20 -5.36
N VAL A 119 -13.87 8.66 -4.18
CA VAL A 119 -14.55 9.71 -3.40
C VAL A 119 -14.73 10.97 -4.23
N THR A 120 -13.69 11.37 -4.96
CA THR A 120 -13.72 12.59 -5.79
C THR A 120 -14.73 12.45 -6.93
N ILE A 121 -14.77 11.30 -7.60
CA ILE A 121 -15.73 10.99 -8.66
C ILE A 121 -17.15 11.02 -8.11
N GLU A 122 -17.41 10.35 -6.98
CA GLU A 122 -18.73 10.36 -6.34
C GLU A 122 -19.19 11.78 -5.96
N ARG A 123 -18.28 12.61 -5.44
CA ARG A 123 -18.59 14.01 -5.12
C ARG A 123 -18.90 14.84 -6.36
N TYR A 124 -18.17 14.64 -7.45
CA TYR A 124 -18.47 15.28 -8.73
C TYR A 124 -19.84 14.86 -9.27
N LEU A 125 -20.15 13.56 -9.22
CA LEU A 125 -21.41 13.02 -9.69
C LEU A 125 -22.61 13.37 -8.81
N ALA A 126 -22.40 13.76 -7.55
CA ALA A 126 -23.45 14.23 -6.65
C ALA A 126 -23.93 15.66 -6.96
N VAL A 127 -23.17 16.42 -7.75
CA VAL A 127 -23.56 17.77 -8.17
C VAL A 127 -24.58 17.68 -9.30
N ARG A 128 -25.72 18.35 -9.13
CA ARG A 128 -26.81 18.46 -10.11
C ARG A 128 -27.31 19.89 -10.18
N ARG A 129 -27.88 20.29 -11.33
CA ARG A 129 -28.57 21.58 -11.47
C ARG A 129 -29.95 21.46 -10.81
N ASN A 130 -30.30 22.44 -9.98
CA ASN A 130 -31.62 22.55 -9.40
C ASN A 130 -32.63 22.90 -10.51
N PRO A 131 -33.64 22.05 -10.78
CA PRO A 131 -34.65 22.34 -11.81
C PRO A 131 -35.53 23.55 -11.49
N ASP A 132 -35.65 23.95 -10.21
CA ASP A 132 -36.41 25.12 -9.79
C ASP A 132 -35.68 26.43 -10.12
N CYS A 133 -34.37 26.36 -10.35
CA CYS A 133 -33.57 27.48 -10.82
C CYS A 133 -33.50 27.38 -12.36
N GLY A 134 -34.03 28.38 -13.07
CA GLY A 134 -33.97 28.45 -14.54
C GLY A 134 -32.54 28.58 -15.10
N GLU A 135 -32.31 29.42 -16.10
CA GLU A 135 -30.97 29.61 -16.71
C GLU A 135 -29.95 30.33 -15.79
N GLY A 136 -30.21 30.47 -14.50
CA GLY A 136 -29.29 31.10 -13.55
C GLY A 136 -27.89 30.47 -13.61
N THR A 137 -26.87 31.32 -13.76
CA THR A 137 -25.44 30.95 -13.86
C THR A 137 -24.73 30.93 -12.51
N ASP A 138 -25.43 31.26 -11.42
CA ASP A 138 -24.85 31.36 -10.09
C ASP A 138 -24.70 29.98 -9.42
N TRP A 139 -23.79 29.88 -8.45
CA TRP A 139 -23.56 28.66 -7.67
C TRP A 139 -24.82 28.14 -6.96
N GLN A 140 -25.78 29.03 -6.69
CA GLN A 140 -27.09 28.70 -6.10
C GLN A 140 -27.97 27.84 -7.01
N SER A 141 -27.65 27.74 -8.31
CA SER A 141 -28.34 26.87 -9.27
C SER A 141 -27.94 25.39 -9.15
N TYR A 142 -26.97 25.04 -8.29
CA TYR A 142 -26.53 23.66 -8.08
C TYR A 142 -26.98 23.13 -6.72
N MET A 143 -27.41 21.87 -6.70
CA MET A 143 -27.78 21.12 -5.50
C MET A 143 -26.97 19.83 -5.37
N LEU A 144 -26.75 19.40 -4.14
CA LEU A 144 -26.11 18.13 -3.80
C LEU A 144 -27.17 17.06 -3.60
N GLN A 145 -27.22 16.07 -4.49
CA GLN A 145 -28.12 14.92 -4.38
C GLN A 145 -27.31 13.63 -4.50
N PRO A 146 -27.62 12.57 -3.73
CA PRO A 146 -26.90 11.30 -3.85
C PRO A 146 -26.92 10.78 -5.29
N SER A 147 -25.75 10.38 -5.80
CA SER A 147 -25.59 9.86 -7.16
C SER A 147 -26.45 8.61 -7.38
N LEU A 148 -26.85 8.34 -8.63
CA LEU A 148 -27.59 7.13 -9.00
C LEU A 148 -26.82 5.85 -8.64
N MET A 149 -25.48 5.90 -8.67
CA MET A 149 -24.62 4.80 -8.22
C MET A 149 -24.65 4.61 -6.71
N ALA A 150 -24.67 5.70 -5.92
CA ALA A 150 -24.82 5.63 -4.46
C ALA A 150 -26.19 5.09 -4.01
N GLN A 151 -27.24 5.25 -4.83
CA GLN A 151 -28.58 4.71 -4.56
C GLN A 151 -28.72 3.22 -4.93
N ASN A 152 -27.79 2.66 -5.72
CA ASN A 152 -27.89 1.29 -6.20
C ASN A 152 -27.30 0.29 -5.20
N GLU A 153 -28.15 -0.58 -4.63
CA GLU A 153 -27.74 -1.62 -3.68
C GLU A 153 -26.74 -2.64 -4.26
N ILE A 154 -26.81 -2.91 -5.57
CA ILE A 154 -25.89 -3.83 -6.25
C ILE A 154 -24.51 -3.19 -6.38
N TYR A 155 -24.45 -1.90 -6.71
CA TYR A 155 -23.21 -1.15 -6.77
C TYR A 155 -22.52 -1.13 -5.40
N GLN A 156 -23.29 -0.89 -4.32
CA GLN A 156 -22.77 -0.95 -2.95
C GLN A 156 -22.20 -2.33 -2.58
N ARG A 157 -22.86 -3.44 -2.94
CA ARG A 157 -22.36 -4.81 -2.66
C ARG A 157 -21.12 -5.19 -3.48
N VAL A 158 -21.05 -4.76 -4.74
CA VAL A 158 -19.93 -5.07 -5.66
C VAL A 158 -18.71 -4.19 -5.35
N TYR A 159 -18.88 -2.90 -5.09
CA TYR A 159 -17.75 -2.00 -4.79
C TYR A 159 -17.16 -2.19 -3.39
N ALA A 160 -17.98 -2.53 -2.38
CA ALA A 160 -17.51 -2.71 -1.00
C ALA A 160 -16.52 -3.87 -0.83
N LEU A 161 -16.57 -4.88 -1.71
CA LEU A 161 -15.82 -6.12 -1.54
C LEU A 161 -15.05 -6.58 -2.78
N TRP A 162 -15.49 -6.26 -4.00
CA TRP A 162 -14.94 -6.91 -5.20
C TRP A 162 -14.01 -6.03 -6.02
N ILE A 163 -14.28 -4.74 -6.20
CA ILE A 163 -13.41 -3.86 -7.01
C ILE A 163 -12.04 -3.63 -6.33
N THR A 164 -12.04 -3.35 -5.02
CA THR A 164 -10.80 -3.16 -4.23
C THR A 164 -10.04 -4.47 -4.05
N ASN A 165 -10.71 -5.57 -3.68
CA ASN A 165 -10.02 -6.85 -3.53
C ASN A 165 -9.58 -7.45 -4.88
N ILE A 166 -10.38 -7.38 -5.95
CA ILE A 166 -9.94 -7.97 -7.23
C ILE A 166 -8.76 -7.21 -7.81
N VAL A 167 -8.88 -5.88 -7.91
CA VAL A 167 -7.88 -5.08 -8.63
C VAL A 167 -6.60 -4.90 -7.80
N MET A 168 -6.66 -4.96 -6.47
CA MET A 168 -5.47 -4.78 -5.62
C MET A 168 -4.89 -6.09 -5.07
N VAL A 169 -5.66 -7.18 -5.01
CA VAL A 169 -5.14 -8.50 -4.63
C VAL A 169 -4.78 -9.29 -5.88
N PHE A 170 -5.72 -9.54 -6.80
CA PHE A 170 -5.41 -10.41 -7.94
C PHE A 170 -4.42 -9.79 -8.92
N PHE A 171 -4.38 -8.47 -9.09
CA PHE A 171 -3.43 -7.85 -10.02
C PHE A 171 -1.95 -8.05 -9.62
N PRO A 172 -1.50 -7.73 -8.39
CA PRO A 172 -0.12 -8.01 -7.98
C PRO A 172 0.18 -9.51 -7.85
N PHE A 173 -0.78 -10.35 -7.44
CA PHE A 173 -0.59 -11.80 -7.42
C PHE A 173 -0.49 -12.40 -8.83
N LEU A 174 -1.28 -11.92 -9.80
CA LEU A 174 -1.19 -12.31 -11.21
C LEU A 174 0.13 -11.88 -11.82
N ILE A 175 0.60 -10.66 -11.52
CA ILE A 175 1.91 -10.16 -11.96
C ILE A 175 3.04 -11.00 -11.35
N LEU A 176 3.00 -11.29 -10.04
CA LEU A 176 3.98 -12.16 -9.40
C LEU A 176 3.97 -13.57 -9.98
N LEU A 177 2.79 -14.13 -10.24
CA LEU A 177 2.65 -15.44 -10.90
C LEU A 177 3.29 -15.40 -12.28
N LEU A 178 2.95 -14.42 -13.11
CA LEU A 178 3.49 -14.27 -14.46
C LEU A 178 5.01 -14.06 -14.45
N LEU A 179 5.52 -13.18 -13.60
CA LEU A 179 6.95 -12.93 -13.47
C LEU A 179 7.70 -14.17 -12.96
N ASN A 180 7.20 -14.82 -11.91
CA ASN A 180 7.81 -16.05 -11.40
C ASN A 180 7.75 -17.18 -12.47
N SER A 181 6.67 -17.28 -13.25
CA SER A 181 6.57 -18.21 -14.38
C SER A 181 7.54 -17.89 -15.51
N ILE A 182 7.74 -16.62 -15.86
CA ILE A 182 8.70 -16.18 -16.88
C ILE A 182 10.14 -16.44 -16.44
N ILE A 183 10.47 -16.17 -15.17
CA ILE A 183 11.80 -16.44 -14.61
C ILE A 183 12.06 -17.95 -14.63
N ALA A 184 11.13 -18.77 -14.13
CA ALA A 184 11.26 -20.23 -14.13
C ALA A 184 11.40 -20.79 -15.56
N TYR A 185 10.62 -20.29 -16.52
CA TYR A 185 10.71 -20.67 -17.92
C TYR A 185 12.07 -20.28 -18.52
N THR A 186 12.55 -19.06 -18.25
CA THR A 186 13.84 -18.56 -18.74
C THR A 186 15.01 -19.36 -18.16
N ILE A 187 14.99 -19.71 -16.87
CA ILE A 187 16.01 -20.55 -16.23
C ILE A 187 16.00 -21.94 -16.85
N LYS A 188 14.83 -22.57 -16.99
CA LYS A 188 14.70 -23.90 -17.61
C LYS A 188 15.24 -23.91 -19.04
N ARG A 189 14.91 -22.89 -19.82
CA ARG A 189 15.39 -22.73 -21.20
C ARG A 189 16.91 -22.49 -21.26
N SER A 190 17.46 -21.73 -20.31
CA SER A 190 18.89 -21.44 -20.24
C SER A 190 19.70 -22.66 -19.82
N LEU A 191 19.19 -23.47 -18.88
CA LEU A 191 19.81 -24.73 -18.46
C LEU A 191 19.81 -25.76 -19.60
N GLN A 192 18.71 -25.92 -20.34
CA GLN A 192 18.66 -26.81 -21.51
C GLN A 192 19.64 -26.39 -22.61
N LYS A 193 19.80 -25.09 -22.82
CA LYS A 193 20.77 -24.56 -23.79
C LYS A 193 22.22 -24.82 -23.35
N PHE A 194 22.50 -24.73 -22.05
CA PHE A 194 23.81 -25.03 -21.47
C PHE A 194 24.16 -26.52 -21.60
N ASP A 195 23.21 -27.40 -21.25
CA ASP A 195 23.36 -28.88 -21.34
C ASP A 195 23.57 -29.35 -22.79
N TYR A 196 22.95 -28.68 -23.77
CA TYR A 196 23.18 -28.94 -25.20
C TYR A 196 24.50 -28.37 -25.74
N SER A 197 25.07 -27.35 -25.08
CA SER A 197 26.28 -26.65 -25.55
C SER A 197 27.57 -27.18 -24.91
N ASP A 198 27.50 -28.03 -23.88
CA ASP A 198 28.67 -28.66 -23.26
C ASP A 198 29.09 -29.92 -24.04
N PRO A 199 30.19 -29.90 -24.81
CA PRO A 199 30.62 -31.04 -25.62
C PRO A 199 31.23 -32.20 -24.80
N LYS A 200 31.14 -32.16 -23.47
CA LYS A 200 31.68 -33.20 -22.58
C LYS A 200 30.68 -34.30 -22.20
N ILE A 201 29.42 -34.20 -22.61
CA ILE A 201 28.35 -35.19 -22.33
C ILE A 201 27.76 -35.79 -23.64
N GLN A 202 28.52 -35.79 -24.74
CA GLN A 202 28.27 -36.64 -25.91
C GLN A 202 29.44 -37.58 -26.18
#